data_AF-A0A934LFZ2-F1
#
_entry.id   AF-A0A934LFZ2-F1
#
_cell.length_a   1.000
_cell.length_b   1.000
_cell.length_c   1.000
_cell.angle_alpha   90.00
_cell.angle_beta   90.00
_cell.angle_gamma   90.00
#
_symmetry.space_group_name_H-M   'P 1'
#
loop_
_entity.id
_entity.type
_entity.pdbx_description
1 polymer ?
#
loop_
_entity_poly.entity_id
_entity_poly.type
_entity_poly.pdbx_seq_one_letter_code
_entity_poly.pdbx_strand_id
1 'polypeptide(L)'
;MGSPALLTWPRCKFIQPPHKRPNSQTLMGNRNFHVPLDVKLVAKIGLSVTLASGVGLLLVLLPIGDQPGTGYRQVIGAFGSVRQNLGPAMLVFGLVMVGFAGMTTWLLSLYTSFRIAGPLFRISRNLEMQLEQGPVAPVPLRTTDTLQDEWKAFESGVGVLRAHQEDLRQAFHQVESAVAEHQRTGDANALGQAMARLKKIEQRVSL
;
A
#
# COMPACT_ATOMS: atom_id res chain seq x y z
N MET A 1 2.15 -68.41 -14.29
CA MET A 1 0.77 -67.98 -14.00
C MET A 1 0.78 -67.22 -12.69
N GLY A 2 0.82 -65.89 -12.73
CA GLY A 2 0.83 -65.03 -11.55
C GLY A 2 0.06 -63.76 -11.85
N SER A 3 -1.10 -63.60 -11.20
CA SER A 3 -1.98 -62.44 -11.35
C SER A 3 -1.33 -61.19 -10.72
N PRO A 4 -1.25 -60.06 -11.42
CA PRO A 4 -0.89 -58.79 -10.81
C PRO A 4 -2.08 -58.22 -10.03
N ALA A 5 -1.87 -58.01 -8.73
CA ALA A 5 -2.82 -57.35 -7.84
C ALA A 5 -2.93 -55.86 -8.21
N LEU A 6 -4.13 -55.46 -8.66
CA LEU A 6 -4.53 -54.07 -8.91
C LEU A 6 -4.61 -53.31 -7.58
N LEU A 7 -3.61 -52.45 -7.35
CA LEU A 7 -3.64 -51.41 -6.31
C LEU A 7 -4.66 -50.33 -6.70
N THR A 8 -5.85 -50.42 -6.13
CA THR A 8 -6.89 -49.41 -6.23
C THR A 8 -6.59 -48.29 -5.24
N TRP A 9 -6.24 -47.11 -5.76
CA TRP A 9 -6.05 -45.92 -4.94
C TRP A 9 -7.42 -45.37 -4.49
N PRO A 10 -7.58 -45.03 -3.20
CA PRO A 10 -8.82 -44.43 -2.71
C PRO A 10 -9.00 -43.03 -3.32
N ARG A 11 -10.13 -42.81 -4.00
CA ARG A 11 -10.55 -41.49 -4.47
C ARG A 11 -10.76 -40.57 -3.26
N CYS A 12 -9.79 -39.69 -2.98
CA CYS A 12 -10.01 -38.53 -2.13
C CYS A 12 -11.07 -37.64 -2.78
N LYS A 13 -12.30 -37.71 -2.25
CA LYS A 13 -13.37 -36.74 -2.52
C LYS A 13 -12.93 -35.39 -1.93
N PHE A 14 -12.32 -34.56 -2.75
CA PHE A 14 -12.12 -33.15 -2.44
C PHE A 14 -13.50 -32.49 -2.40
N ILE A 15 -14.07 -32.37 -1.20
CA ILE A 15 -15.28 -31.58 -0.96
C ILE A 15 -14.83 -30.12 -1.05
N GLN A 16 -14.90 -29.54 -2.25
CA GLN A 16 -14.77 -28.11 -2.41
C GLN A 16 -15.91 -27.44 -1.63
N PRO A 17 -15.62 -26.58 -0.64
CA PRO A 17 -16.66 -25.84 0.04
C PRO A 17 -17.39 -24.95 -0.99
N PRO A 18 -18.72 -24.80 -0.89
CA PRO A 18 -19.48 -23.98 -1.81
C PRO A 18 -18.92 -22.55 -1.80
N HIS A 19 -18.45 -22.11 -2.96
CA HIS A 19 -17.92 -20.78 -3.22
C HIS A 19 -19.05 -19.76 -3.00
N LYS A 20 -19.22 -19.33 -1.74
CA LYS A 20 -20.17 -18.30 -1.35
C LYS A 20 -19.70 -17.02 -2.03
N ARG A 21 -20.38 -16.61 -3.12
CA ARG A 21 -20.07 -15.34 -3.79
C ARG A 21 -20.15 -14.23 -2.74
N PRO A 22 -19.09 -13.46 -2.51
CA PRO A 22 -19.17 -12.31 -1.62
C PRO A 22 -20.21 -11.34 -2.21
N ASN A 23 -21.28 -11.07 -1.45
CA ASN A 23 -22.27 -10.08 -1.80
C ASN A 23 -21.55 -8.73 -2.01
N SER A 24 -21.55 -8.23 -3.23
CA SER A 24 -20.95 -6.96 -3.64
C SER A 24 -21.65 -5.72 -3.05
N GLN A 25 -22.64 -5.90 -2.17
CA GLN A 25 -23.45 -4.81 -1.60
C GLN A 25 -22.98 -4.29 -0.22
N THR A 26 -21.91 -4.83 0.36
CA THR A 26 -21.33 -4.32 1.62
C THR A 26 -19.98 -3.61 1.45
N LEU A 27 -19.67 -3.11 0.25
CA LEU A 27 -18.47 -2.30 -0.03
C LEU A 27 -18.70 -0.78 0.06
N MET A 28 -19.82 -0.36 0.65
CA MET A 28 -19.97 0.99 1.22
C MET A 28 -19.90 0.94 2.75
N GLY A 29 -19.06 0.06 3.27
CA GLY A 29 -18.71 -0.01 4.68
C GLY A 29 -17.97 1.26 5.08
N ASN A 30 -18.72 2.14 5.76
CA ASN A 30 -18.27 3.10 6.75
C ASN A 30 -16.74 3.26 6.80
N ARG A 31 -16.21 4.15 5.96
CA ARG A 31 -14.86 4.69 6.13
C ARG A 31 -14.90 5.58 7.37
N ASN A 32 -14.98 4.95 8.55
CA ASN A 32 -14.43 5.54 9.74
C ASN A 32 -12.99 5.82 9.37
N PHE A 33 -12.71 7.06 8.97
CA PHE A 33 -11.37 7.57 8.83
C PHE A 33 -10.77 7.44 10.22
N HIS A 34 -10.19 6.28 10.51
CA HIS A 34 -9.19 6.11 11.54
C HIS A 34 -8.10 7.08 11.11
N VAL A 35 -8.18 8.29 11.64
CA VAL A 35 -7.24 9.37 11.40
C VAL A 35 -5.87 8.75 11.68
N PRO A 36 -5.09 8.42 10.63
CA PRO A 36 -3.92 7.59 10.80
C PRO A 36 -2.96 8.34 11.70
N LEU A 37 -2.16 7.60 12.47
CA LEU A 37 -1.12 8.15 13.35
C LEU A 37 -0.23 9.21 12.67
N ASP A 38 -0.21 9.24 11.34
CA ASP A 38 0.34 10.30 10.49
C ASP A 38 -0.16 11.70 10.83
N VAL A 39 -1.45 11.91 11.11
CA VAL A 39 -1.95 13.26 11.40
C VAL A 39 -1.47 13.75 12.76
N LYS A 40 -1.29 12.83 13.73
CA LYS A 40 -0.68 13.16 15.03
C LYS A 40 0.80 13.50 14.90
N LEU A 41 1.51 12.82 14.01
CA LEU A 41 2.94 13.03 13.80
C LEU A 41 3.19 14.32 13.01
N VAL A 42 2.40 14.56 11.96
CA VAL A 42 2.37 15.83 11.22
C VAL A 42 1.95 16.99 12.14
N ALA A 43 0.93 16.80 12.99
CA ALA A 43 0.54 17.82 13.96
C ALA A 43 1.64 18.10 14.99
N LYS A 44 2.37 17.08 15.45
CA LYS A 44 3.48 17.25 16.40
C LYS A 44 4.66 17.99 15.77
N ILE A 45 5.00 17.66 14.52
CA ILE A 45 6.04 18.38 13.76
C ILE A 45 5.58 19.82 13.51
N GLY A 46 4.35 20.01 13.02
CA GLY A 46 3.77 21.34 12.80
C GLY A 46 3.79 22.18 14.07
N LEU A 47 3.38 21.62 15.20
CA LEU A 47 3.39 22.30 16.50
C LEU A 47 4.82 22.64 16.95
N SER A 48 5.81 21.77 16.72
CA SER A 48 7.21 22.11 17.00
C SER A 48 7.75 23.22 16.09
N VAL A 49 7.33 23.27 14.83
CA VAL A 49 7.70 24.33 13.88
C VAL A 49 7.13 25.66 14.32
N THR A 50 5.84 25.70 14.67
CA THR A 50 5.19 26.93 15.13
C THR A 50 5.78 27.42 16.45
N LEU A 51 6.09 26.50 17.36
CA LEU A 51 6.75 26.84 18.62
C LEU A 51 8.16 27.40 18.39
N ALA A 52 8.98 26.74 17.55
CA ALA A 52 10.32 27.21 17.21
C ALA A 52 10.29 28.59 16.52
N SER A 53 9.35 28.79 15.60
CA SER A 53 9.09 30.08 14.97
C SER A 53 8.71 31.16 16.00
N GLY A 54 7.79 30.85 16.92
CA GLY A 54 7.35 31.79 17.95
C GLY A 54 8.49 32.19 18.88
N VAL A 55 9.32 31.22 19.29
CA VAL A 55 10.53 31.48 20.08
C VAL A 55 11.53 32.33 19.30
N GLY A 56 11.77 32.03 18.02
CA GLY A 56 12.66 32.83 17.16
C GLY A 56 12.20 34.28 17.01
N LEU A 57 10.90 34.49 16.82
CA LEU A 57 10.30 35.82 16.79
C LEU A 57 10.49 36.53 18.14
N LEU A 58 10.19 35.86 19.26
CA LEU A 58 10.35 36.42 20.61
C LEU A 58 11.81 36.84 20.88
N LEU A 59 12.77 36.01 20.47
CA LEU A 59 14.20 36.27 20.64
C LEU A 59 14.68 37.51 19.87
N VAL A 60 14.07 37.80 18.72
CA VAL A 60 14.32 39.04 17.95
C VAL A 60 13.66 40.26 18.60
N LEU A 61 12.51 40.10 19.24
CA LEU A 61 11.82 41.21 19.92
C LEU A 61 12.45 41.60 21.27
N LEU A 62 13.05 40.65 22.01
CA LEU A 62 13.68 40.90 23.32
C LEU A 62 14.70 42.06 23.32
N PRO A 63 15.70 42.12 22.41
CA PRO A 63 16.68 43.21 22.41
C PRO A 63 16.09 44.58 22.04
N ILE A 64 14.88 44.64 21.49
CA ILE A 64 14.19 45.89 21.13
C ILE A 64 13.42 46.46 22.34
N GLY A 65 12.98 45.60 23.27
CA GLY A 65 12.13 46.00 24.40
C GLY A 65 12.83 46.63 25.60
N ASP A 66 14.12 46.36 25.80
CA ASP A 66 14.85 46.70 27.03
C ASP A 66 15.51 48.09 27.05
N GLN A 67 15.09 49.03 26.22
CA GLN A 67 15.55 50.42 26.33
C GLN A 67 14.52 51.29 27.06
N PRO A 68 14.65 51.48 28.40
CA PRO A 68 13.81 52.41 29.15
C PRO A 68 14.11 53.85 28.69
N GLY A 69 13.35 54.33 27.71
CA GLY A 69 13.47 55.69 27.18
C GLY A 69 12.77 56.69 28.10
N THR A 70 13.54 57.44 28.90
CA THR A 70 12.99 58.47 29.81
C THR A 70 12.75 59.83 29.14
N GLY A 71 12.77 59.93 27.80
CA GLY A 71 12.53 61.22 27.12
C GLY A 71 12.10 61.15 25.65
N TYR A 72 11.22 62.07 25.24
CA TYR A 72 10.63 62.17 23.88
C TYR A 72 11.68 62.26 22.74
N ARG A 73 12.83 62.89 22.99
CA ARG A 73 13.93 62.96 22.01
C ARG A 73 14.63 61.61 21.78
N GLN A 74 14.72 60.76 22.81
CA GLN A 74 15.28 59.41 22.67
C GLN A 74 14.35 58.48 21.88
N VAL A 75 13.02 58.68 22.02
CA VAL A 75 12.02 57.94 21.23
C VAL A 75 12.20 58.22 19.72
N ILE A 76 12.38 59.48 19.32
CA ILE A 76 12.55 59.86 17.89
C ILE A 76 13.91 59.36 17.34
N GLY A 77 14.97 59.41 18.14
CA GLY A 77 16.29 58.87 17.76
C GLY A 77 16.28 57.35 17.60
N ALA A 78 15.52 56.63 18.42
CA ALA A 78 15.37 55.18 18.35
C ALA A 78 14.74 54.72 17.02
N PHE A 79 13.78 55.48 16.46
CA PHE A 79 13.17 55.16 15.16
C PHE A 79 14.17 55.14 13.99
N GLY A 80 15.20 55.99 14.03
CA GLY A 80 16.26 56.02 13.01
C GLY A 80 17.12 54.76 13.02
N SER A 81 17.56 54.32 14.20
CA SER A 81 18.34 53.08 14.36
C SER A 81 17.52 51.82 14.06
N VAL A 82 16.23 51.81 14.41
CA VAL A 82 15.33 50.70 14.09
C VAL A 82 15.18 50.54 12.57
N ARG A 83 15.06 51.64 11.80
CA ARG A 83 14.94 51.59 10.33
C ARG A 83 16.18 51.03 9.63
N GLN A 84 17.39 51.37 10.09
CA GLN A 84 18.64 50.88 9.49
C GLN A 84 18.85 49.38 9.74
N ASN A 85 18.46 48.88 10.92
CA ASN A 85 18.63 47.47 11.28
C ASN A 85 17.47 46.57 10.83
N LEU A 86 16.32 47.15 10.46
CA LEU A 86 15.13 46.41 10.05
C LEU A 86 15.35 45.59 8.78
N GLY A 87 16.01 46.17 7.78
CA GLY A 87 16.28 45.49 6.50
C GLY A 87 17.10 44.21 6.69
N PRO A 88 18.31 44.30 7.28
CA PRO A 88 19.14 43.12 7.56
C PRO A 88 18.45 42.10 8.46
N ALA A 89 17.75 42.56 9.51
CA ALA A 89 17.04 41.68 10.43
C ALA A 89 15.92 40.88 9.72
N MET A 90 15.15 41.54 8.85
CA MET A 90 14.09 40.89 8.08
C MET A 90 14.66 39.86 7.09
N LEU A 91 15.82 40.15 6.50
CA LEU A 91 16.50 39.25 5.56
C LEU A 91 17.03 38.00 6.28
N VAL A 92 17.69 38.17 7.43
CA VAL A 92 18.15 37.05 8.26
C VAL A 92 16.97 36.21 8.74
N PHE A 93 15.89 36.84 9.20
CA PHE A 93 14.70 36.13 9.64
C PHE A 93 14.04 35.33 8.49
N GLY A 94 13.88 35.95 7.32
CA GLY A 94 13.35 35.27 6.14
C GLY A 94 14.20 34.08 5.72
N LEU A 95 15.52 34.22 5.74
CA LEU A 95 16.45 33.15 5.39
C LEU A 95 16.36 31.98 6.38
N VAL A 96 16.32 32.27 7.68
CA VAL A 96 16.15 31.25 8.73
C VAL A 96 14.82 30.51 8.56
N MET A 97 13.74 31.24 8.28
CA MET A 97 12.41 30.68 8.04
C MET A 97 12.37 29.73 6.84
N VAL A 98 12.91 30.16 5.70
CA VAL A 98 12.97 29.33 4.48
C VAL A 98 13.85 28.10 4.72
N GLY A 99 14.99 28.26 5.39
CA GLY A 99 15.87 27.15 5.75
C GLY A 99 15.17 26.11 6.62
N PHE A 100 14.41 26.57 7.63
CA PHE A 100 13.66 25.68 8.50
C PHE A 100 12.54 24.94 7.74
N ALA A 101 11.77 25.66 6.92
CA ALA A 101 10.72 25.06 6.10
C ALA A 101 11.28 24.01 5.12
N GLY A 102 12.41 24.32 4.48
CA GLY A 102 13.12 23.39 3.59
C GLY A 102 13.60 22.15 4.33
N MET A 103 14.24 22.31 5.49
CA MET A 103 14.70 21.21 6.32
C MET A 103 13.54 20.31 6.76
N THR A 104 12.43 20.88 7.22
CA THR A 104 11.25 20.09 7.65
C THR A 104 10.58 19.36 6.49
N THR A 105 10.51 20.00 5.32
CA THR A 105 9.95 19.38 4.10
C THR A 105 10.84 18.21 3.66
N TRP A 106 12.15 18.39 3.71
CA TRP A 106 13.12 17.35 3.37
C TRP A 106 13.05 16.15 4.33
N LEU A 107 12.98 16.39 5.64
CA LEU A 107 12.79 15.35 6.66
C LEU A 107 11.47 14.59 6.47
N LEU A 108 10.39 15.31 6.17
CA LEU A 108 9.09 14.70 5.90
C LEU A 108 9.14 13.81 4.66
N SER A 109 9.78 14.28 3.58
CA SER A 109 9.98 13.53 2.35
C SER A 109 10.81 12.25 2.57
N LEU A 110 11.88 12.34 3.36
CA LEU A 110 12.66 11.15 3.76
C LEU A 110 11.82 10.16 4.57
N TYR A 111 11.06 10.67 5.53
CA TYR A 111 10.21 9.84 6.39
C TYR A 111 9.14 9.09 5.58
N THR A 112 8.44 9.78 4.67
CA THR A 112 7.44 9.15 3.82
C THR A 112 8.07 8.11 2.90
N SER A 113 9.25 8.41 2.33
CA SER A 113 9.98 7.47 1.48
C SER A 113 10.35 6.19 2.24
N PHE A 114 10.94 6.28 3.43
CA PHE A 114 11.30 5.09 4.21
C PHE A 114 10.10 4.25 4.63
N ARG A 115 8.99 4.92 4.99
CA ARG A 115 7.79 4.22 5.42
C ARG A 115 7.11 3.45 4.27
N ILE A 116 7.20 3.96 3.05
CA ILE A 116 6.65 3.30 1.86
C ILE A 116 7.61 2.23 1.33
N ALA A 117 8.93 2.49 1.35
CA ALA A 117 9.94 1.59 0.79
C ALA A 117 9.99 0.22 1.50
N GLY A 118 9.80 0.19 2.82
CA GLY A 118 9.84 -1.06 3.59
C GLY A 118 8.80 -2.10 3.16
N PRO A 119 7.49 -1.76 3.19
CA PRO A 119 6.44 -2.64 2.70
C PRO A 119 6.59 -2.96 1.21
N LEU A 120 6.94 -1.97 0.38
CA LEU A 120 7.10 -2.17 -1.06
C LEU A 120 8.18 -3.22 -1.38
N PHE A 121 9.32 -3.15 -0.68
CA PHE A 121 10.41 -4.11 -0.82
C PHE A 121 10.00 -5.53 -0.39
N ARG A 122 9.15 -5.67 0.62
CA ARG A 122 8.62 -6.98 1.04
C ARG A 122 7.67 -7.56 0.01
N ILE A 123 6.82 -6.72 -0.58
CA ILE A 123 5.89 -7.11 -1.64
C ILE A 123 6.67 -7.57 -2.87
N SER A 124 7.66 -6.79 -3.33
CA SER A 124 8.47 -7.16 -4.49
C SER A 124 9.22 -8.46 -4.26
N ARG A 125 9.79 -8.66 -3.07
CA ARG A 125 10.49 -9.90 -2.73
C ARG A 125 9.55 -11.11 -2.64
N ASN A 126 8.34 -10.93 -2.11
CA ASN A 126 7.32 -11.98 -2.10
C ASN A 126 6.87 -12.37 -3.51
N LEU A 127 6.83 -11.42 -4.44
CA LEU A 127 6.55 -11.69 -5.85
C LEU A 127 7.70 -12.45 -6.51
N GLU A 128 8.92 -12.00 -6.30
CA GLU A 128 10.13 -12.65 -6.82
C GLU A 128 10.24 -14.11 -6.34
N MET A 129 10.02 -14.36 -5.04
CA MET A 129 9.99 -15.72 -4.50
C MET A 129 8.87 -16.59 -5.11
N GLN A 130 7.71 -16.00 -5.43
CA GLN A 130 6.63 -16.73 -6.09
C GLN A 130 6.95 -17.08 -7.55
N LEU A 131 7.68 -16.22 -8.26
CA LEU A 131 8.14 -16.51 -9.62
C LEU A 131 9.21 -17.61 -9.64
N GLU A 132 10.15 -17.57 -8.69
CA GLU A 132 11.28 -18.51 -8.67
C GLU A 132 10.92 -19.89 -8.11
N GLN A 133 10.18 -19.93 -7.00
CA GLN A 133 9.95 -21.15 -6.22
C GLN A 133 8.53 -21.70 -6.38
N GLY A 134 7.68 -21.02 -7.17
CA GLY A 134 6.27 -21.35 -7.31
C GLY A 134 5.44 -20.88 -6.10
N PRO A 135 4.29 -21.52 -5.82
CA PRO A 135 3.36 -21.05 -4.80
C PRO A 135 3.89 -21.27 -3.37
N VAL A 136 4.78 -20.38 -2.93
CA VAL A 136 5.26 -20.29 -1.55
C VAL A 136 4.30 -19.45 -0.72
N ALA A 137 4.09 -19.85 0.55
CA ALA A 137 3.26 -19.10 1.49
C ALA A 137 3.85 -17.68 1.67
N PRO A 138 3.07 -16.61 1.42
CA PRO A 138 3.59 -15.25 1.48
C PRO A 138 4.03 -14.91 2.91
N VAL A 139 5.14 -14.17 3.03
CA VAL A 139 5.59 -13.66 4.33
C VAL A 139 4.55 -12.65 4.84
N PRO A 140 3.93 -12.88 6.00
CA PRO A 140 2.86 -12.00 6.50
C PRO A 140 3.40 -10.59 6.77
N LEU A 141 2.66 -9.58 6.31
CA LEU A 141 2.93 -8.18 6.64
C LEU A 141 2.64 -7.92 8.12
N ARG A 142 3.31 -6.93 8.70
CA ARG A 142 3.06 -6.55 10.10
C ARG A 142 1.67 -5.92 10.23
N THR A 143 1.00 -6.17 11.36
CA THR A 143 -0.34 -5.64 11.65
C THR A 143 -0.41 -4.12 11.74
N THR A 144 0.74 -3.46 11.87
CA THR A 144 0.87 -2.01 11.98
C THR A 144 1.05 -1.29 10.64
N ASP A 145 1.21 -2.03 9.54
CA ASP A 145 1.50 -1.44 8.24
C ASP A 145 0.23 -0.82 7.65
N THR A 146 0.33 0.45 7.22
CA THR A 146 -0.80 1.20 6.66
C THR A 146 -1.37 0.59 5.37
N LEU A 147 -0.62 -0.32 4.73
CA LEU A 147 -0.97 -0.97 3.46
C LEU A 147 -1.65 -2.33 3.64
N GLN A 148 -2.14 -2.65 4.84
CA GLN A 148 -2.78 -3.94 5.10
C GLN A 148 -4.04 -4.17 4.26
N ASP A 149 -4.85 -3.12 4.05
CA ASP A 149 -6.11 -3.26 3.34
C ASP A 149 -5.87 -3.45 1.84
N GLU A 150 -4.90 -2.72 1.28
CA GLU A 150 -4.40 -2.89 -0.07
C GLU A 150 -3.78 -4.28 -0.26
N TRP A 151 -3.02 -4.76 0.73
CA TRP A 151 -2.46 -6.11 0.71
C TRP A 151 -3.54 -7.19 0.72
N LYS A 152 -4.58 -7.05 1.55
CA LYS A 152 -5.73 -7.99 1.54
C LYS A 152 -6.46 -7.99 0.20
N ALA A 153 -6.66 -6.81 -0.40
CA ALA A 153 -7.27 -6.72 -1.72
C ALA A 153 -6.40 -7.40 -2.79
N PHE A 154 -5.08 -7.19 -2.72
CA PHE A 154 -4.11 -7.86 -3.59
C PHE A 154 -4.13 -9.39 -3.40
N GLU A 155 -4.08 -9.87 -2.16
CA GLU A 155 -4.12 -11.30 -1.82
C GLU A 155 -5.42 -11.95 -2.31
N SER A 156 -6.56 -11.25 -2.16
CA SER A 156 -7.83 -11.69 -2.72
C SER A 156 -7.77 -11.80 -4.25
N GLY A 157 -7.16 -10.83 -4.93
CA GLY A 157 -6.98 -10.86 -6.39
C GLY A 157 -6.11 -12.04 -6.85
N VAL A 158 -4.99 -12.26 -6.17
CA VAL A 158 -4.11 -13.42 -6.43
C VAL A 158 -4.85 -14.74 -6.17
N GLY A 159 -5.66 -14.81 -5.13
CA GLY A 159 -6.49 -15.98 -4.82
C GLY A 159 -7.47 -16.32 -5.94
N VAL A 160 -8.16 -15.31 -6.49
CA VAL A 160 -9.06 -15.47 -7.64
C VAL A 160 -8.30 -15.97 -8.87
N LEU A 161 -7.12 -15.39 -9.14
CA LEU A 161 -6.31 -15.79 -10.29
C LEU A 161 -5.82 -17.25 -10.17
N ARG A 162 -5.39 -17.67 -8.98
CA ARG A 162 -4.99 -19.07 -8.72
C ARG A 162 -6.14 -20.03 -8.88
N ALA A 163 -7.32 -19.71 -8.34
CA ALA A 163 -8.51 -20.53 -8.51
C ALA A 163 -8.86 -20.69 -10.00
N HIS A 164 -8.74 -19.62 -10.77
CA HIS A 164 -8.98 -19.65 -12.21
C HIS A 164 -7.95 -20.49 -12.98
N GLN A 165 -6.67 -20.38 -12.62
CA GLN A 165 -5.61 -21.19 -13.22
C GLN A 165 -5.85 -22.70 -12.97
N GLU A 166 -6.32 -23.05 -11.78
CA GLU A 166 -6.67 -24.42 -11.42
C GLU A 166 -7.90 -24.91 -12.21
N ASP A 167 -8.94 -24.09 -12.34
CA ASP A 167 -10.12 -24.39 -13.16
C ASP A 167 -9.75 -24.66 -14.63
N LEU A 168 -8.87 -23.84 -15.21
CA LEU A 168 -8.34 -24.04 -16.56
C LEU A 168 -7.56 -25.34 -16.68
N ARG A 169 -6.67 -25.63 -15.74
CA ARG A 169 -5.88 -26.86 -15.73
C ARG A 169 -6.77 -28.10 -15.67
N GLN A 170 -7.83 -28.07 -14.85
CA GLN A 170 -8.81 -29.15 -14.76
C GLN A 170 -9.61 -29.32 -16.06
N ALA A 171 -9.99 -28.22 -16.71
CA ALA A 171 -10.68 -28.26 -18.00
C ALA A 171 -9.80 -28.86 -19.11
N PHE A 172 -8.50 -28.50 -19.14
CA PHE A 172 -7.54 -29.09 -20.06
C PHE A 172 -7.38 -30.60 -19.85
N HIS A 173 -7.23 -31.05 -18.61
CA HIS A 173 -7.17 -32.49 -18.32
C HIS A 173 -8.46 -33.22 -18.72
N GLN A 174 -9.63 -32.60 -18.58
CA GLN A 174 -10.89 -33.17 -19.06
C GLN A 174 -10.89 -33.33 -20.59
N VAL A 175 -10.47 -32.31 -21.33
CA VAL A 175 -10.35 -32.37 -22.79
C VAL A 175 -9.36 -33.45 -23.22
N GLU A 176 -8.19 -33.51 -22.60
CA GLU A 176 -7.17 -34.52 -22.88
C GLU A 176 -7.71 -35.95 -22.66
N SER A 177 -8.40 -36.18 -21.54
CA SER A 177 -9.02 -37.47 -21.24
C SER A 177 -10.14 -37.84 -22.23
N ALA A 178 -10.96 -36.87 -22.63
CA ALA A 178 -12.03 -37.09 -23.61
C ALA A 178 -11.48 -37.37 -25.02
N VAL A 179 -10.36 -36.74 -25.42
CA VAL A 179 -9.67 -37.03 -26.68
C VAL A 179 -9.12 -38.46 -26.67
N ALA A 180 -8.49 -38.88 -25.57
CA ALA A 180 -7.97 -40.24 -25.42
C ALA A 180 -9.09 -41.30 -25.43
N GLU A 181 -10.25 -40.99 -24.85
CA GLU A 181 -11.43 -41.86 -24.89
C GLU A 181 -12.06 -41.90 -26.28
N HIS A 182 -12.21 -40.76 -26.95
CA HIS A 182 -12.70 -40.68 -28.32
C HIS A 182 -11.87 -41.53 -29.30
N GLN A 183 -10.54 -41.54 -29.15
CA GLN A 183 -9.67 -42.40 -29.95
C GLN A 183 -9.92 -43.90 -29.73
N ARG A 184 -10.45 -44.31 -28.58
CA ARG A 184 -10.75 -45.72 -28.26
C ARG A 184 -12.15 -46.14 -28.67
N THR A 185 -13.15 -45.30 -28.40
CA THR A 185 -14.57 -45.65 -28.53
C THR A 185 -15.27 -44.96 -29.69
N GLY A 186 -14.66 -43.94 -30.30
CA GLY A 186 -15.26 -43.14 -31.37
C GLY A 186 -16.36 -42.19 -30.90
N ASP A 187 -16.55 -42.01 -29.58
CA ASP A 187 -17.67 -41.22 -29.06
C ASP A 187 -17.41 -39.71 -29.18
N ALA A 188 -18.01 -39.07 -30.18
CA ALA A 188 -17.83 -37.64 -30.47
C ALA A 188 -18.54 -36.72 -29.46
N ASN A 189 -19.53 -37.23 -28.71
CA ASN A 189 -20.32 -36.41 -27.79
C ASN A 189 -19.52 -35.99 -26.56
N ALA A 190 -18.68 -36.88 -26.02
CA ALA A 190 -17.83 -36.59 -24.87
C ALA A 190 -16.82 -35.45 -25.18
N LEU A 191 -16.24 -35.48 -26.38
CA LEU A 191 -15.31 -34.44 -26.86
C LEU A 191 -16.01 -33.08 -27.01
N GLY A 192 -17.21 -33.08 -27.60
CA GLY A 192 -18.01 -31.86 -27.77
C GLY A 192 -18.35 -31.18 -26.43
N GLN A 193 -18.69 -31.97 -25.41
CA GLN A 193 -18.96 -31.45 -24.06
C GLN A 193 -17.72 -30.87 -23.38
N ALA A 194 -16.55 -31.51 -23.53
CA ALA A 194 -15.30 -31.03 -22.96
C ALA A 194 -14.86 -29.69 -23.61
N MET A 195 -14.93 -29.59 -24.94
CA MET A 195 -14.66 -28.36 -25.71
C MET A 195 -15.62 -27.22 -25.32
N ALA A 196 -16.92 -27.51 -25.17
CA ALA A 196 -17.91 -26.52 -24.76
C ALA A 196 -17.64 -25.97 -23.35
N ARG A 197 -17.16 -26.80 -22.42
CA ARG A 197 -16.74 -26.37 -21.09
C ARG A 197 -15.52 -25.46 -21.13
N LEU A 198 -14.50 -25.81 -21.91
CA LEU A 198 -13.30 -24.99 -22.07
C LEU A 198 -13.65 -23.58 -22.60
N LYS A 199 -14.47 -23.51 -23.65
CA LYS A 199 -14.94 -22.24 -24.24
C LYS A 199 -15.71 -21.38 -23.24
N LYS A 200 -16.51 -22.02 -22.37
CA LYS A 200 -17.27 -21.31 -21.33
C LYS A 200 -16.35 -20.70 -20.26
N ILE A 201 -15.25 -21.35 -19.93
CA ILE A 201 -14.26 -20.83 -18.97
C ILE A 201 -13.49 -19.66 -19.60
N GLU A 202 -13.10 -19.78 -20.87
CA GLU A 202 -12.43 -18.72 -21.63
C GLU A 202 -13.30 -17.46 -21.76
N GLN A 203 -14.60 -17.60 -22.04
CA GLN A 203 -15.54 -16.46 -22.10
C GLN A 203 -15.69 -15.69 -20.79
N ARG A 204 -15.39 -16.29 -19.63
CA ARG A 204 -15.42 -15.54 -18.36
C ARG A 204 -14.23 -14.58 -18.21
N VAL A 205 -13.18 -14.74 -19.01
CA VAL A 205 -11.95 -13.93 -18.92
C VAL A 205 -12.01 -12.70 -19.82
N SER A 206 -12.84 -12.73 -20.87
CA SER A 206 -12.96 -11.62 -21.82
C SER A 206 -13.89 -10.49 -21.35
N LEU A 207 -14.39 -10.54 -20.10
CA LEU A 207 -15.30 -9.56 -19.50
C LEU A 207 -14.60 -8.83 -18.35
#